data_AF-A0A429DE18-F1
#
_entry.id   AF-A0A429DE18-F1
#
_cell.length_a   1.000
_cell.length_b   1.000
_cell.length_c   1.000
_cell.angle_alpha   90.00
_cell.angle_beta   90.00
_cell.angle_gamma   90.00
#
_symmetry.space_group_name_H-M   'P 1'
#
loop_
_entity.id
_entity.type
_entity.pdbx_description
1 polymer ?
#
loop_
_entity_poly.entity_id
_entity_poly.type
_entity_poly.pdbx_seq_one_letter_code
_entity_poly.pdbx_strand_id
1 'polypeptide(L)' 'MIELLGIILLVQGGGGLINRLLGSTNPSWFVQLHLLPPGMHVVASALMVAAGVGVLFAERARKQRRRSE' A
#
# COMPACT_ATOMS: atom_id res chain seq x y z
N MET A 1 13.84 7.82 1.11
CA MET A 1 12.49 8.42 0.97
C MET A 1 11.55 7.54 0.15
N ILE A 2 11.95 7.04 -1.01
CA ILE A 2 11.12 6.13 -1.84
C ILE A 2 10.73 4.85 -1.09
N GLU A 3 11.68 4.25 -0.37
CA GLU A 3 11.42 3.05 0.46
C GLU A 3 10.33 3.30 1.52
N LEU A 4 10.33 4.48 2.15
CA LEU A 4 9.31 4.88 3.11
C LEU A 4 7.93 4.98 2.46
N LEU A 5 7.85 5.53 1.24
CA LEU A 5 6.59 5.56 0.47
C LEU A 5 6.07 4.15 0.18
N GLY A 6 6.96 3.23 -0.22
CA GLY A 6 6.60 1.83 -0.43
C GLY A 6 6.04 1.17 0.84
N ILE A 7 6.66 1.41 1.99
CA ILE A 7 6.19 0.93 3.29
C ILE A 7 4.82 1.54 3.64
N ILE A 8 4.64 2.85 3.49
CA ILE A 8 3.36 3.52 3.78
C ILE A 8 2.25 2.94 2.91
N LEU A 9 2.50 2.72 1.61
CA LEU A 9 1.54 2.11 0.70
C LEU A 9 1.17 0.69 1.12
N LEU A 10 2.14 -0.12 1.56
CA LEU A 10 1.88 -1.47 2.07
C LEU A 10 1.09 -1.47 3.37
N VAL A 11 1.41 -0.58 4.31
CA VAL A 11 0.70 -0.51 5.59
C VAL A 11 -0.72 0.00 5.38
N GLN A 12 -0.88 1.08 4.59
CA GLN A 12 -2.19 1.65 4.30
C GLN A 12 -3.07 0.68 3.49
N GLY A 13 -2.53 0.15 2.39
CA GLY A 13 -3.24 -0.78 1.53
C GLY A 13 -3.49 -2.12 2.21
N GLY A 14 -2.46 -2.73 2.80
CA GLY A 14 -2.56 -4.04 3.44
C GLY A 14 -3.45 -4.01 4.69
N GLY A 15 -3.25 -3.01 5.55
CA GLY A 15 -4.10 -2.84 6.73
C GLY A 15 -5.55 -2.52 6.36
N GLY A 16 -5.78 -1.64 5.38
CA GLY A 16 -7.12 -1.33 4.88
C GLY A 16 -7.81 -2.52 4.22
N LEU A 17 -7.06 -3.36 3.49
CA LEU A 17 -7.58 -4.58 2.88
C LEU A 17 -8.00 -5.58 3.94
N ILE A 18 -7.13 -5.87 4.91
CA ILE A 18 -7.42 -6.79 6.03
C ILE A 18 -8.63 -6.28 6.82
N ASN A 19 -8.70 -4.97 7.11
CA ASN A 19 -9.83 -4.36 7.81
C ASN A 19 -11.16 -4.68 7.11
N ARG A 20 -11.25 -4.49 5.78
CA ARG A 20 -12.47 -4.79 5.03
C ARG A 20 -12.76 -6.28 4.88
N LEU A 21 -11.73 -7.11 4.69
CA LEU A 21 -11.89 -8.56 4.59
C LEU A 21 -12.35 -9.19 5.92
N LEU A 22 -11.99 -8.60 7.06
CA LEU A 22 -12.48 -9.01 8.38
C LEU A 22 -13.87 -8.43 8.70
N GLY A 23 -14.55 -7.80 7.73
CA GLY A 23 -15.90 -7.28 7.90
C GLY A 23 -15.99 -6.00 8.72
N SER A 24 -14.86 -5.33 9.02
CA SER A 24 -14.89 -4.06 9.74
C SER A 24 -15.53 -2.96 8.88
N THR A 25 -16.55 -2.31 9.43
CA THR A 25 -17.18 -1.13 8.84
C THR A 25 -16.41 0.15 9.18
N ASN A 26 -15.64 0.16 10.27
CA ASN A 26 -14.89 1.32 10.73
C ASN A 26 -13.63 1.56 9.86
N PRO A 27 -13.45 2.78 9.33
CA PRO A 27 -12.33 3.12 8.45
C PRO A 27 -10.95 3.16 9.15
N SER A 28 -10.88 3.12 10.48
CA SER A 28 -9.61 3.15 11.25
C SER A 28 -8.76 4.37 10.91
N TRP A 29 -7.44 4.26 10.72
CA TRP A 29 -6.57 5.37 10.28
C TRP A 29 -6.21 5.29 8.78
N PHE A 30 -6.79 4.33 8.07
CA PHE A 30 -6.53 4.10 6.65
C PHE A 30 -7.19 5.18 5.82
N VAL A 31 -6.37 6.05 5.21
CA VAL A 31 -6.86 7.28 4.55
C VAL A 31 -7.81 6.96 3.40
N GLN A 32 -7.53 5.93 2.61
CA GLN A 32 -8.37 5.54 1.48
C GLN A 32 -9.78 5.10 1.92
N LEU A 33 -9.95 4.61 3.15
CA LEU A 33 -11.24 4.21 3.69
C LEU A 33 -12.13 5.38 4.14
N HIS A 34 -11.56 6.59 4.24
CA HIS A 34 -12.29 7.82 4.56
C HIS A 34 -12.65 8.61 3.31
N LEU A 35 -11.83 8.52 2.25
CA LEU A 35 -11.95 9.34 1.05
C LEU A 35 -12.75 8.69 -0.06
N LEU A 36 -12.77 7.35 -0.12
CA LEU A 36 -13.39 6.61 -1.20
C LEU A 36 -14.77 6.09 -0.78
N PRO A 37 -15.68 5.83 -1.74
CA PRO A 37 -16.93 5.16 -1.46
C PRO A 37 -16.71 3.69 -1.07
N PRO A 38 -17.62 3.08 -0.28
CA PRO A 38 -17.47 1.72 0.24
C PRO A 38 -17.12 0.65 -0.81
N GLY A 39 -17.71 0.74 -2.01
CA GLY A 39 -17.48 -0.20 -3.10
C GLY A 39 -16.05 -0.18 -3.68
N MET A 40 -15.28 0.88 -3.43
CA MET A 40 -13.90 1.03 -3.94
C MET A 40 -12.84 0.61 -2.93
N HIS A 41 -13.19 0.40 -1.67
CA HIS A 41 -12.22 0.19 -0.59
C HIS A 41 -11.30 -1.00 -0.81
N VAL A 42 -11.85 -2.14 -1.25
CA VAL A 42 -11.08 -3.37 -1.47
C VAL A 42 -10.14 -3.20 -2.66
N VAL A 43 -10.66 -2.70 -3.78
CA VAL A 43 -9.87 -2.48 -5.00
C VAL A 43 -8.75 -1.47 -4.76
N ALA A 44 -9.06 -0.33 -4.15
CA ALA A 44 -8.06 0.69 -3.84
C ALA A 44 -6.98 0.16 -2.90
N SER A 45 -7.37 -0.60 -1.87
CA SER A 45 -6.42 -1.21 -0.94
C SER A 45 -5.51 -2.22 -1.63
N ALA A 46 -6.06 -3.06 -2.52
CA ALA A 46 -5.27 -4.01 -3.31
C ALA A 46 -4.29 -3.31 -4.28
N LEU A 47 -4.73 -2.25 -4.96
CA LEU A 47 -3.87 -1.44 -5.83
C LEU A 47 -2.75 -0.75 -5.05
N MET A 48 -3.04 -0.23 -3.85
CA MET A 48 -2.03 0.36 -2.97
C MET A 48 -0.98 -0.67 -2.54
N VAL A 49 -1.40 -1.90 -2.19
CA VAL A 49 -0.45 -2.99 -1.89
C VAL A 49 0.42 -3.28 -3.11
N ALA A 50 -0.18 -3.47 -4.29
CA ALA A 50 0.56 -3.75 -5.52
C ALA A 50 1.56 -2.64 -5.85
N ALA A 51 1.16 -1.37 -5.72
CA ALA A 51 2.02 -0.21 -5.90
C ALA A 51 3.16 -0.17 -4.87
N GLY A 52 2.87 -0.44 -3.59
CA GLY A 52 3.86 -0.49 -2.52
C GLY A 52 4.92 -1.56 -2.77
N VAL A 53 4.50 -2.78 -3.13
CA VAL A 53 5.42 -3.86 -3.55
C VAL A 53 6.26 -3.39 -4.74
N GLY A 54 5.63 -2.87 -5.80
CA GLY A 54 6.33 -2.41 -7.00
C GLY A 54 7.40 -1.36 -6.70
N VAL A 55 7.08 -0.39 -5.84
CA VAL A 55 8.01 0.66 -5.40
C VAL A 55 9.21 0.07 -4.65
N LEU A 56 8.98 -0.84 -3.71
CA LEU A 56 10.07 -1.46 -2.93
C LEU A 56 10.99 -2.32 -3.79
N PHE A 57 10.42 -3.11 -4.71
CA PHE A 57 11.22 -3.91 -5.64
C PHE A 57 12.01 -3.05 -6.62
N ALA A 58 11.40 -1.99 -7.16
CA ALA A 58 12.09 -1.04 -8.03
C ALA A 58 13.24 -0.34 -7.30
N GLU A 59 13.03 0.09 -6.06
CA GLU A 59 14.06 0.74 -5.25
C GLU A 59 15.20 -0.23 -4.92
N ARG A 60 14.89 -1.49 -4.60
CA ARG A 60 15.90 -2.53 -4.37
C ARG A 60 16.75 -2.78 -5.63
N ALA A 61 16.12 -2.89 -6.80
CA ALA A 61 16.81 -3.07 -8.07
C ALA A 61 17.73 -1.88 -8.39
N ARG A 62 17.28 -0.65 -8.14
CA ARG A 62 18.09 0.57 -8.30
C ARG A 62 19.29 0.59 -7.37
N LYS A 63 19.10 0.25 -6.09
CA LYS A 63 20.19 0.16 -5.10
C LYS A 63 21.21 -0.92 -5.49
N GLN A 64 20.74 -2.06 -6.01
CA GLN A 64 21.62 -3.14 -6.46
C GLN A 64 22.47 -2.71 -7.66
N ARG A 65 21.88 -2.05 -8.66
CA ARG A 65 22.62 -1.56 -9.83
C ARG A 65 23.74 -0.60 -9.44
N ARG A 66 23.46 0.37 -8.55
CA ARG A 66 24.45 1.34 -8.05
C ARG A 66 25.61 0.72 -7.26
N ARG A 67 25.44 -0.50 -6.73
CA ARG A 67 26.48 -1.20 -5.98
C ARG A 67 27.41 -2.02 -6.88
N SER A 68 26.99 -2.27 -8.13
CA SER A 68 27.76 -3.00 -9.13
C SER A 68 28.55 -2.08 -10.08
N GLU A 69 28.38 -0.77 -9.94
CA GLU A 69 29.15 0.31 -10.59
C GLU A 69 30.23 0.80 -9.62
#